data_AF-A0A932PCE3-F1
#
_entry.id   AF-A0A932PCE3-F1
#
_cell.length_a   1.000
_cell.length_b   1.000
_cell.length_c   1.000
_cell.angle_alpha   90.00
_cell.angle_beta   90.00
_cell.angle_gamma   90.00
#
_symmetry.space_group_name_H-M   'P 1'
#
loop_
_entity.id
_entity.type
_entity.pdbx_description
1 polymer ?
#
loop_
_entity_poly.entity_id
_entity_poly.type
_entity_poly.pdbx_seq_one_letter_code
_entity_poly.pdbx_strand_id
1 'polypeptide(L)' 'VARVRQRFVEEGFEAALNPRPRPRGAYKLTPEMESHIVALAKNDPPKGRKRWTLRLIWSRVTPRRGRCGWCWTT' A
#
# COMPACT_ATOMS: atom_id res chain seq x y z
N VAL A 1 23.58 17.09 -7.58
CA VAL A 1 24.06 18.21 -6.72
C VAL A 1 23.20 19.46 -6.81
N ALA A 2 22.65 19.83 -7.99
CA ALA A 2 21.83 21.05 -8.16
C ALA A 2 20.71 21.22 -7.12
N ARG A 3 19.91 20.17 -6.85
CA ARG A 3 18.83 20.19 -5.85
C ARG A 3 19.27 20.50 -4.42
N VAL A 4 20.52 20.17 -4.05
CA VAL A 4 21.07 20.44 -2.72
C VAL A 4 21.54 21.89 -2.64
N ARG A 5 22.19 22.41 -3.69
CA ARG A 5 22.59 23.82 -3.78
C ARG A 5 21.38 24.75 -3.74
N GLN A 6 20.31 24.39 -4.45
CA GLN A 6 19.06 25.16 -4.43
C GLN A 6 18.46 25.23 -3.02
N ARG A 7 18.30 24.09 -2.33
CA ARG A 7 17.80 24.07 -0.94
C ARG A 7 18.71 24.81 0.03
N PHE A 8 20.02 24.78 -0.17
CA PHE A 8 20.95 25.55 0.67
C PHE A 8 20.69 27.05 0.56
N VAL A 9 20.42 27.55 -0.64
CA VAL A 9 20.11 28.98 -0.88
C VAL A 9 18.70 29.34 -0.40
N GLU A 10 17.70 28.48 -0.62
CA GLU A 10 16.29 28.78 -0.34
C GLU A 10 15.87 28.48 1.12
N GLU A 11 16.45 27.46 1.75
CA GLU A 11 16.01 26.90 3.04
C GLU A 11 17.15 26.79 4.07
N GLY A 12 18.40 27.08 3.68
CA GLY A 12 19.55 27.09 4.57
C GLY A 12 20.29 25.76 4.71
N PHE A 13 21.33 25.76 5.56
CA PHE A 13 22.25 24.64 5.74
C PHE A 13 21.57 23.36 6.24
N GLU A 14 20.76 23.47 7.29
CA GLU A 14 20.06 22.33 7.89
C GLU A 14 19.12 21.62 6.91
N ALA A 15 18.42 22.37 6.07
CA ALA A 15 17.48 21.82 5.08
C ALA A 15 18.19 21.22 3.85
N ALA A 16 19.40 21.66 3.55
CA ALA A 16 20.22 21.08 2.48
C ALA A 16 20.83 19.74 2.90
N LEU A 17 21.23 19.62 4.16
CA LEU A 17 21.83 18.42 4.74
C LEU A 17 20.77 17.37 5.08
N ASN A 18 19.66 17.79 5.69
CA ASN A 18 18.61 16.89 6.15
C ASN A 18 17.52 16.69 5.08
N PRO A 19 17.28 15.46 4.62
CA PRO A 19 16.16 15.19 3.72
C PRO A 19 14.83 15.50 4.39
N ARG A 20 13.92 16.14 3.65
CA ARG A 20 12.55 16.33 4.13
C ARG A 20 11.90 14.98 4.48
N PRO A 21 11.10 14.91 5.56
CA PRO A 21 10.33 13.73 5.88
C PRO A 21 9.47 13.32 4.68
N ARG A 22 9.56 12.06 4.26
CA ARG A 22 8.68 11.55 3.23
C ARG A 22 7.33 11.25 3.85
N PRO A 23 6.22 11.82 3.35
CA PRO A 23 4.89 11.41 3.81
C PRO A 23 4.73 9.92 3.55
N ARG A 24 4.24 9.19 4.54
CA ARG A 24 3.84 7.79 4.32
C ARG A 24 2.65 7.81 3.35
N GLY A 25 2.75 7.03 2.28
CA GLY A 25 1.64 6.87 1.36
C GLY A 25 0.42 6.30 2.07
N ALA A 26 -0.77 6.56 1.51
CA ALA A 26 -2.01 6.00 2.02
C ALA A 26 -1.91 4.47 2.14
N TYR A 27 -2.53 3.95 3.19
CA TYR A 27 -2.56 2.51 3.42
C TYR A 27 -3.42 1.85 2.34
N LYS A 28 -2.87 0.85 1.65
CA LYS A 28 -3.50 0.23 0.47
C LYS A 28 -4.57 -0.80 0.83
N LEU A 29 -4.67 -1.17 2.10
CA LEU A 29 -5.54 -2.21 2.57
C LEU A 29 -6.62 -1.55 3.42
N THR A 30 -7.88 -1.66 3.03
CA THR A 30 -8.95 -1.05 3.83
C THR A 30 -9.22 -1.91 5.08
N PRO A 31 -9.81 -1.37 6.15
CA PRO A 31 -10.15 -2.15 7.35
C PRO A 31 -11.05 -3.37 7.04
N GLU A 32 -11.91 -3.26 6.04
CA GLU A 32 -12.74 -4.37 5.56
C GLU A 32 -11.89 -5.45 4.91
N MET A 33 -10.87 -5.07 4.14
CA MET A 33 -9.92 -6.03 3.56
C MET A 33 -9.10 -6.72 4.65
N GLU A 34 -8.66 -6.02 5.70
CA GLU A 34 -7.96 -6.61 6.84
C GLU A 34 -8.79 -7.67 7.55
N SER A 35 -10.03 -7.33 7.92
CA SER A 35 -10.93 -8.28 8.59
C SER A 35 -11.20 -9.52 7.75
N HIS A 36 -11.37 -9.35 6.43
CA HIS A 36 -11.53 -10.47 5.50
C HIS A 36 -10.27 -11.35 5.44
N ILE A 37 -9.07 -10.76 5.41
CA ILE A 37 -7.81 -11.53 5.43
C ILE A 37 -7.69 -12.34 6.73
N VAL A 38 -7.99 -11.73 7.87
CA VAL A 38 -7.96 -12.41 9.17
C VAL A 38 -8.95 -13.57 9.20
N ALA A 39 -10.16 -13.37 8.69
CA ALA A 39 -11.16 -14.44 8.58
C ALA A 39 -10.71 -15.56 7.64
N LEU A 40 -10.09 -15.26 6.50
CA LEU A 40 -9.53 -16.28 5.60
C LEU A 40 -8.38 -17.05 6.23
N ALA A 41 -7.48 -16.38 6.93
CA ALA A 41 -6.32 -17.01 7.57
C ALA A 41 -6.73 -18.01 8.67
N LYS A 42 -7.88 -17.81 9.31
CA LYS A 42 -8.46 -18.76 10.27
C LYS A 42 -9.02 -20.03 9.63
N ASN A 43 -9.28 -20.04 8.32
CA ASN A 43 -9.86 -21.18 7.62
C ASN A 43 -8.78 -22.01 6.92
N ASP A 44 -9.08 -23.28 6.68
CA ASP A 44 -8.20 -24.14 5.89
C ASP A 44 -8.04 -23.64 4.45
N PRO A 45 -6.84 -23.79 3.86
CA PRO A 45 -6.61 -23.44 2.48
C PRO A 45 -7.48 -24.29 1.55
N PRO A 46 -7.91 -23.76 0.39
CA PRO A 46 -8.76 -24.49 -0.55
C PRO A 46 -8.09 -25.77 -1.05
N LYS A 47 -8.90 -26.78 -1.37
CA LYS A 47 -8.47 -28.13 -1.79
C LYS A 47 -7.32 -28.07 -2.81
N GLY A 48 -6.27 -28.86 -2.57
CA GLY A 48 -5.09 -28.92 -3.43
C GLY A 48 -4.00 -27.86 -3.12
N ARG A 49 -4.16 -27.07 -2.06
CA ARG A 49 -3.13 -26.13 -1.58
C ARG A 49 -2.78 -26.41 -0.13
N LYS A 50 -1.46 -26.44 0.17
CA LYS A 50 -0.96 -26.65 1.54
C LYS A 50 -1.07 -25.42 2.44
N ARG A 51 -1.22 -24.21 1.88
CA ARG A 51 -1.27 -22.94 2.61
C ARG A 51 -1.95 -21.84 1.81
N TRP A 52 -2.44 -20.81 2.51
CA TRP A 52 -2.80 -19.54 1.89
C TRP A 52 -1.57 -18.87 1.29
N THR A 53 -1.64 -18.51 0.02
CA THR A 53 -0.62 -17.69 -0.64
C THR A 53 -1.16 -16.28 -0.85
N LEU A 54 -0.28 -15.28 -0.87
CA LEU A 54 -0.69 -13.88 -1.05
C LEU A 54 -1.57 -13.68 -2.28
N ARG A 55 -1.29 -14.41 -3.38
CA ARG A 55 -2.08 -14.35 -4.62
C ARG A 55 -3.48 -14.93 -4.47
N LEU A 56 -3.65 -15.99 -3.66
CA LEU A 56 -4.97 -16.57 -3.35
C LEU A 56 -5.80 -15.64 -2.48
N ILE A 57 -5.17 -15.05 -1.47
CA ILE A 57 -5.80 -14.04 -0.60
C ILE A 57 -6.23 -12.84 -1.46
N TRP A 58 -5.32 -12.32 -2.28
CA TRP A 58 -5.60 -11.20 -3.18
C TRP A 58 -6.76 -11.49 -4.13
N SER A 59 -6.79 -12.67 -4.76
CA SER A 59 -7.87 -13.06 -5.67
C SER A 59 -9.25 -13.19 -4.99
N ARG A 60 -9.29 -13.31 -3.66
CA ARG A 60 -10.53 -13.50 -2.90
C ARG A 60 -11.00 -12.22 -2.22
N VAL A 61 -10.06 -11.38 -1.78
CA VAL A 61 -10.31 -10.07 -1.16
C VAL A 61 -10.57 -9.00 -2.23
N THR A 62 -9.91 -9.08 -3.39
CA THR A 62 -10.14 -8.11 -4.46
C THR A 62 -11.30 -8.55 -5.35
N PRO A 63 -12.26 -7.66 -5.64
CA PRO A 63 -13.26 -7.95 -6.65
C PRO A 63 -12.56 -8.22 -7.97
N ARG A 64 -12.95 -9.29 -8.66
CA ARG A 64 -12.54 -9.52 -10.05
C ARG A 64 -12.93 -8.27 -10.82
N ARG A 65 -11.94 -7.60 -11.43
CA ARG A 65 -12.14 -6.37 -12.21
C ARG A 65 -13.04 -6.65 -13.43
N GLY A 66 -14.33 -6.80 -13.22
CA GLY A 66 -15.36 -6.28 -14.10
C GLY A 66 -15.58 -4.83 -13.68
N ARG A 67 -15.65 -3.92 -14.66
CA ARG A 67 -15.81 -2.46 -14.48
C ARG A 67 -16.66 -2.13 -13.25
N CYS A 68 -16.02 -1.67 -12.18
CA CYS A 68 -16.67 -1.20 -10.97
C CYS A 68 -16.24 0.25 -10.75
N GLY A 69 -17.20 1.16 -10.64
CA GLY A 69 -17.04 2.62 -10.52
C GLY A 69 -16.41 3.10 -9.21
N TRP A 70 -15.50 2.32 -8.64
CA TRP A 70 -14.84 2.56 -7.34
C TRP A 70 -13.35 2.89 -7.49
N CYS A 71 -12.90 3.24 -8.70
CA CYS A 71 -11.49 3.54 -8.97
C CYS A 71 -11.22 5.03 -9.28
N TRP A 72 -12.25 5.88 -9.34
CA TRP A 72 -12.14 7.32 -9.64
C TRP A 72 -13.16 8.13 -8.86
N THR A 73 -13.09 8.11 -7.53
CA THR A 73 -13.62 9.23 -6.76
C THR A 73 -12.74 9.45 -5.55
N THR A 74 -11.96 10.54 -5.65
CA THR A 74 -11.03 11.11 -4.66
C THR A 74 -9.63 10.49 -4.63
#